data_AF-A0A8T4XNR2-F1
#
_entry.id   AF-A0A8T4XNR2-F1
#
_cell.length_a   1.000
_cell.length_b   1.000
_cell.length_c   1.000
_cell.angle_alpha   90.00
_cell.angle_beta   90.00
_cell.angle_gamma   90.00
#
_symmetry.space_group_name_H-M   'P 1'
#
loop_
_entity.id
_entity.type
_entity.pdbx_description
1 polymer ?
#
loop_
_entity_poly.entity_id
_entity_poly.type
_entity_poly.pdbx_seq_one_letter_code
_entity_poly.pdbx_strand_id
1 'polypeptide(L)'
;SMEKDLAVFHEIFTNPAYKPDMIKIYPCLVLKGTKAYEWYMQGEYRPYTTEEAARLIVEVKKMIPPWVRIMRVQRDIPAPLIVAGVKMSNLRQLVQQKLKEQGLRCRCIRCREVGHRLLADGVKPNPEKVEILTTRYKASEGEEIFISAEDTENDVLIGYLRLRIPSEKAHRPEIRAESCSIIRELHVYGPVVPVGKRLAKAWQHKGYGAILLAEAERVTRQEYGFKKILVISALGTKQYYKKFGYTYDGPYMSKRLEI
;
A
#
# COMPACT_ATOMS: atom_id res chain seq x y z
N SER A 1 4.63 9.49 24.55
CA SER A 1 6.09 9.65 24.33
C SER A 1 6.44 8.97 23.02
N MET A 2 7.53 9.39 22.37
CA MET A 2 7.91 8.86 21.04
C MET A 2 8.12 7.35 21.01
N GLU A 3 8.67 6.79 22.09
CA GLU A 3 8.86 5.35 22.24
C GLU A 3 7.54 4.58 22.20
N LYS A 4 6.50 5.07 22.91
CA LYS A 4 5.16 4.47 22.87
C LYS A 4 4.56 4.52 21.47
N ASP A 5 4.73 5.62 20.75
CA ASP A 5 4.24 5.75 19.38
C ASP A 5 4.96 4.76 18.44
N LEU A 6 6.28 4.60 18.59
CA LEU A 6 7.04 3.60 17.83
C LEU A 6 6.61 2.17 18.13
N ALA A 7 6.36 1.84 19.40
CA ALA A 7 5.85 0.53 19.79
C ALA A 7 4.49 0.24 19.15
N VAL A 8 3.60 1.23 19.09
CA VAL A 8 2.30 1.09 18.40
C VAL A 8 2.47 0.84 16.90
N PHE A 9 3.36 1.58 16.21
CA PHE A 9 3.61 1.31 14.79
C PHE A 9 4.22 -0.08 14.56
N HIS A 10 5.15 -0.49 15.42
CA HIS A 10 5.72 -1.83 15.38
C HIS A 10 4.63 -2.89 15.53
N GLU A 11 3.73 -2.74 16.52
CA GLU A 11 2.59 -3.63 16.71
C GLU A 11 1.68 -3.65 15.48
N ILE A 12 1.31 -2.50 14.92
CA ILE A 12 0.45 -2.40 13.72
C ILE A 12 1.03 -3.22 12.54
N PHE A 13 2.34 -3.26 12.38
CA PHE A 13 3.00 -3.96 11.27
C PHE A 13 3.31 -5.44 11.58
N THR A 14 3.43 -5.82 12.84
CA THR A 14 3.84 -7.16 13.25
C THR A 14 2.70 -8.03 13.75
N ASN A 15 1.76 -7.47 14.51
CA ASN A 15 0.61 -8.17 15.08
C ASN A 15 -0.41 -8.53 13.98
N PRO A 16 -0.74 -9.82 13.78
CA PRO A 16 -1.73 -10.28 12.79
C PRO A 16 -3.13 -9.69 12.96
N ALA A 17 -3.49 -9.12 14.11
CA ALA A 17 -4.75 -8.43 14.30
C ALA A 17 -4.88 -7.16 13.43
N TYR A 18 -3.77 -6.58 12.98
CA TYR A 18 -3.72 -5.34 12.20
C TYR A 18 -3.21 -5.56 10.77
N LYS A 19 -1.91 -5.34 10.51
CA LYS A 19 -1.24 -5.42 9.19
C LYS A 19 -2.01 -4.74 8.06
N PRO A 20 -2.22 -3.41 8.13
CA PRO A 20 -2.99 -2.69 7.12
C PRO A 20 -2.27 -2.63 5.77
N ASP A 21 -3.04 -2.62 4.67
CA ASP A 21 -2.50 -2.38 3.32
C ASP A 21 -1.96 -0.96 3.15
N MET A 22 -2.64 0.01 3.77
CA MET A 22 -2.38 1.43 3.59
C MET A 22 -2.50 2.17 4.92
N ILE A 23 -1.68 3.20 5.10
CA ILE A 23 -1.71 4.05 6.28
C ILE A 23 -1.63 5.53 5.91
N LYS A 24 -2.37 6.36 6.66
CA LYS A 24 -2.26 7.82 6.64
C LYS A 24 -1.70 8.25 8.00
N ILE A 25 -0.57 8.96 7.99
CA ILE A 25 0.11 9.38 9.21
C ILE A 25 -0.05 10.88 9.35
N TYR A 26 -0.83 11.28 10.36
CA TYR A 26 -1.09 12.68 10.68
C TYR A 26 -0.67 12.95 12.11
N PRO A 27 0.43 13.70 12.34
CA PRO A 27 0.71 14.23 13.66
C PRO A 27 -0.51 15.01 14.14
N CYS A 28 -0.93 14.76 15.38
CA CYS A 28 -2.09 15.42 15.95
C CYS A 28 -1.83 16.94 16.03
N LEU A 29 -2.83 17.72 15.62
CA LEU A 29 -2.79 19.18 15.55
C LEU A 29 -3.78 19.75 16.55
N VAL A 30 -3.45 20.91 17.11
CA VAL A 30 -4.33 21.64 18.01
C VAL A 30 -5.07 22.72 17.21
N LEU A 31 -6.39 22.58 17.14
CA LEU A 31 -7.29 23.51 16.45
C LEU A 31 -8.27 24.12 17.45
N LYS A 32 -8.57 25.41 17.33
CA LYS A 32 -9.56 26.08 18.20
C LYS A 32 -10.89 25.33 18.17
N GLY A 33 -11.56 25.22 19.33
CA GLY A 33 -12.85 24.56 19.46
C GLY A 33 -12.80 23.03 19.49
N THR A 34 -11.62 22.42 19.69
CA THR A 34 -11.47 20.97 19.83
C THR A 34 -11.03 20.58 21.24
N LYS A 35 -11.28 19.33 21.65
CA LYS A 35 -10.81 18.83 22.96
C LYS A 35 -9.29 18.91 23.11
N ALA A 36 -8.55 18.69 22.02
CA ALA A 36 -7.09 18.85 22.01
C ALA A 36 -6.64 20.30 22.30
N TYR A 37 -7.47 21.30 21.97
CA TYR A 37 -7.21 22.70 22.33
C TYR A 37 -7.44 22.97 23.81
N GLU A 38 -8.50 22.42 24.39
CA GLU A 38 -8.71 22.51 25.85
C GLU A 38 -7.54 21.91 26.62
N TRP A 39 -7.12 20.68 26.28
CA TRP A 39 -5.98 20.02 26.90
C TRP A 39 -4.67 20.79 26.70
N TYR A 40 -4.48 21.41 25.53
CA TYR A 40 -3.31 22.24 25.26
C TYR A 40 -3.30 23.52 26.12
N MET A 41 -4.43 24.20 26.24
CA MET A 41 -4.57 25.40 27.07
C MET A 41 -4.40 25.11 28.57
N GLN A 42 -4.75 23.90 29.01
CA GLN A 42 -4.55 23.41 30.38
C GLN A 42 -3.14 22.87 30.65
N GLY A 43 -2.29 22.74 29.62
CA GLY A 43 -0.95 22.16 29.74
C GLY A 43 -0.91 20.63 29.81
N GLU A 44 -2.06 19.95 29.69
CA GLU A 44 -2.20 18.48 29.73
C GLU A 44 -1.75 17.80 28.43
N TYR A 45 -1.77 18.53 27.31
CA TYR A 45 -1.37 18.02 26.00
C TYR A 45 -0.34 18.92 25.32
N ARG A 46 0.78 18.33 24.90
CA ARG A 46 1.77 18.99 24.05
C ARG A 46 1.86 18.27 22.70
N PRO A 47 1.42 18.89 21.59
CA PRO A 47 1.56 18.28 20.27
C PRO A 47 3.02 18.23 19.84
N TYR A 48 3.34 17.32 18.92
CA TYR A 48 4.66 17.26 18.33
C TYR A 48 4.99 18.53 17.54
N THR A 49 6.24 18.98 17.71
CA THR A 49 6.87 19.92 16.77
C THR A 49 7.11 19.25 15.42
N THR A 50 7.35 20.05 14.38
CA THR A 50 7.70 19.53 13.03
C THR A 50 8.89 18.57 13.08
N GLU A 51 9.92 18.91 13.84
CA GLU A 51 11.15 18.14 13.92
C GLU A 51 10.94 16.81 14.69
N GLU A 52 10.21 16.83 15.81
CA GLU A 52 9.85 15.59 16.52
C GLU A 52 9.00 14.65 15.67
N ALA A 53 7.99 15.20 14.97
CA ALA A 53 7.17 14.43 14.06
C ALA A 53 8.01 13.83 12.92
N ALA A 54 8.94 14.61 12.35
CA ALA A 54 9.83 14.13 11.31
C ALA A 54 10.70 12.97 11.80
N ARG A 55 11.30 13.08 12.99
CA ARG A 55 12.09 11.99 13.59
C ARG A 55 11.27 10.73 13.79
N LEU A 56 10.07 10.84 14.38
CA LEU A 56 9.17 9.70 14.55
C LEU A 56 8.86 9.03 13.20
N ILE A 57 8.51 9.81 12.18
CA ILE A 57 8.15 9.26 10.86
C ILE A 57 9.35 8.63 10.15
N VAL A 58 10.57 9.14 10.34
CA VAL A 58 11.80 8.53 9.84
C VAL A 58 11.94 7.10 10.39
N GLU A 59 11.81 6.93 11.70
CA GLU A 59 11.88 5.60 12.34
C GLU A 59 10.74 4.68 11.87
N VAL A 60 9.50 5.19 11.77
CA VAL A 60 8.36 4.44 11.21
C VAL A 60 8.66 3.95 9.80
N LYS A 61 9.29 4.79 8.97
CA LYS A 61 9.63 4.43 7.59
C LYS A 61 10.77 3.42 7.46
N LYS A 62 11.60 3.22 8.50
CA LYS A 62 12.64 2.18 8.54
C LYS A 62 12.04 0.80 8.75
N MET A 63 10.99 0.69 9.58
CA MET A 63 10.35 -0.58 9.91
C MET A 63 9.13 -0.94 9.04
N ILE A 64 8.73 -0.06 8.12
CA ILE A 64 7.50 -0.27 7.35
C ILE A 64 7.64 -1.46 6.37
N PRO A 65 6.69 -2.41 6.37
CA PRO A 65 6.77 -3.53 5.46
C PRO A 65 6.58 -3.14 3.99
N PRO A 66 7.15 -3.92 3.04
CA PRO A 66 7.12 -3.60 1.61
C PRO A 66 5.72 -3.67 0.97
N TRP A 67 4.76 -4.37 1.60
CA TRP A 67 3.36 -4.46 1.16
C TRP A 67 2.49 -3.27 1.60
N VAL A 68 3.01 -2.39 2.46
CA VAL A 68 2.25 -1.24 2.99
C VAL A 68 2.48 -0.01 2.12
N ARG A 69 1.40 0.75 1.87
CA ARG A 69 1.46 2.06 1.21
C ARG A 69 1.19 3.20 2.20
N ILE A 70 2.18 4.07 2.42
CA ILE A 70 1.94 5.34 3.12
C ILE A 70 1.27 6.29 2.14
N MET A 71 -0.03 6.52 2.31
CA MET A 71 -0.79 7.40 1.42
C MET A 71 -0.33 8.85 1.58
N ARG A 72 -0.35 9.34 2.83
CA ARG A 72 -0.07 10.73 3.17
C ARG A 72 0.66 10.82 4.51
N VAL A 73 1.52 11.82 4.59
CA VAL A 73 2.24 12.22 5.79
C VAL A 73 1.93 13.70 5.92
N GLN A 74 0.97 14.05 6.78
CA GLN A 74 0.33 15.38 6.93
C GLN A 74 -0.98 15.63 6.14
N ARG A 75 -1.90 16.31 6.83
CA ARG A 75 -3.22 16.75 6.37
C ARG A 75 -3.15 18.17 5.83
N ASP A 76 -3.93 18.48 4.79
CA ASP A 76 -4.05 19.84 4.26
C ASP A 76 -4.96 20.67 5.17
N ILE A 77 -4.38 21.24 6.24
CA ILE A 77 -5.05 22.22 7.09
C ILE A 77 -4.32 23.56 6.92
N PRO A 78 -5.03 24.66 6.63
CA PRO A 78 -4.43 25.99 6.56
C PRO A 78 -3.65 26.33 7.84
N ALA A 79 -2.38 26.71 7.72
CA ALA A 79 -1.51 27.02 8.86
C ALA A 79 -2.09 28.05 9.86
N PRO A 80 -2.82 29.11 9.43
CA PRO A 80 -3.44 30.05 10.36
C PRO A 80 -4.47 29.43 11.31
N LEU A 81 -5.06 28.28 10.96
CA LEU A 81 -6.02 27.57 11.81
C LEU A 81 -5.33 26.68 12.87
N ILE A 82 -4.03 26.43 12.72
CA ILE A 82 -3.25 25.56 13.60
C ILE A 82 -2.71 26.39 14.77
N VAL A 83 -3.32 26.20 15.95
CA VAL A 83 -2.87 26.82 17.20
C VAL A 83 -1.48 26.29 17.57
N ALA A 84 -1.35 24.97 17.63
CA ALA A 84 -0.10 24.27 17.98
C ALA A 84 0.05 22.93 17.22
N GLY A 85 1.28 22.44 17.11
CA GLY A 85 1.65 21.24 16.36
C GLY A 85 2.43 21.55 15.07
N VAL A 86 2.42 20.61 14.13
CA VAL A 86 3.12 20.75 12.84
C VAL A 86 2.45 21.82 11.97
N LYS A 87 3.15 22.93 11.73
CA LYS A 87 2.67 24.06 10.89
C LYS A 87 3.24 24.07 9.48
N MET A 88 4.37 23.39 9.25
CA MET A 88 5.04 23.36 7.94
C MET A 88 4.32 22.40 6.99
N SER A 89 4.05 22.81 5.75
CA SER A 89 3.36 21.99 4.74
C SER A 89 4.24 20.92 4.08
N ASN A 90 5.56 20.92 4.34
CA ASN A 90 6.54 20.08 3.66
C ASN A 90 7.13 18.96 4.56
N LEU A 91 6.40 18.49 5.58
CA LEU A 91 6.89 17.44 6.51
C LEU A 91 7.43 16.20 5.77
N ARG A 92 6.79 15.80 4.67
CA ARG A 92 7.25 14.67 3.85
C ARG A 92 8.64 14.89 3.26
N GLN A 93 8.94 16.10 2.78
CA GLN A 93 10.24 16.44 2.20
C GLN A 93 11.33 16.38 3.27
N LEU A 94 11.05 16.93 4.45
CA LEU A 94 11.97 16.87 5.60
C LEU A 94 12.29 15.42 6.00
N VAL A 95 11.28 14.55 6.06
CA VAL A 95 11.47 13.12 6.34
C VAL A 95 12.32 12.43 5.26
N GLN A 96 12.10 12.75 3.98
CA GLN A 96 12.89 12.18 2.88
C GLN A 96 14.35 12.62 2.93
N GLN A 97 14.59 13.90 3.21
CA GLN A 97 15.93 14.44 3.39
C GLN A 97 16.67 13.73 4.53
N LYS A 98 16.06 13.60 5.71
CA LYS A 98 16.66 12.91 6.86
C LYS A 98 17.00 11.45 6.57
N LEU A 99 16.13 10.73 5.85
CA LEU A 99 16.43 9.36 5.43
C LEU A 99 17.66 9.32 4.51
N LYS A 100 17.75 10.25 3.54
CA LYS A 100 18.87 10.34 2.60
C LYS A 100 20.18 10.70 3.32
N GLU A 101 20.15 11.62 4.27
CA GLU A 101 21.30 11.98 5.11
C GLU A 101 21.83 10.79 5.93
N GLN A 102 20.95 9.85 6.29
CA GLN A 102 21.31 8.60 6.97
C GLN A 102 21.71 7.47 5.99
N GLY A 103 21.74 7.71 4.68
CA GLY A 103 22.00 6.68 3.68
C GLY A 103 20.89 5.63 3.55
N LEU A 104 19.69 5.91 4.07
CA LEU A 104 18.57 4.98 4.12
C LEU A 104 17.50 5.31 3.10
N ARG A 105 16.75 4.28 2.67
CA ARG A 105 15.58 4.41 1.81
C ARG A 105 14.39 3.69 2.41
N CYS A 106 13.22 4.30 2.28
CA CYS A 106 11.96 3.69 2.72
C CYS A 106 11.48 2.68 1.67
N ARG A 107 11.14 1.46 2.09
CA ARG A 107 10.70 0.38 1.18
C ARG A 107 9.18 0.22 1.07
N CYS A 108 8.39 1.16 1.57
CA CYS A 108 6.93 1.14 1.36
C CYS A 108 6.58 1.24 -0.13
N ILE A 109 5.40 0.77 -0.54
CA ILE A 109 4.91 0.80 -1.93
C ILE A 109 5.09 2.17 -2.58
N ARG A 110 4.71 3.25 -1.87
CA ARG A 110 4.78 4.61 -2.43
C ARG A 110 6.20 5.08 -2.74
N CYS A 111 7.19 4.63 -1.97
CA CYS A 111 8.58 5.03 -2.19
C CYS A 111 9.24 4.22 -3.31
N ARG A 112 8.67 3.06 -3.65
CA ARG A 112 9.18 2.15 -4.69
C ARG A 112 8.39 2.22 -6.00
N GLU A 113 7.17 2.75 -6.01
CA GLU A 113 6.34 2.83 -7.22
C GLU A 113 7.10 3.55 -8.36
N VAL A 114 7.07 2.96 -9.56
CA VAL A 114 7.84 3.39 -10.74
C VAL A 114 7.75 4.90 -11.01
N GLY A 115 6.56 5.48 -10.84
CA GLY A 115 6.35 6.89 -11.02
C GLY A 115 7.09 7.76 -10.01
N HIS A 116 7.11 7.34 -8.74
CA HIS A 116 7.80 8.07 -7.70
C HIS A 116 9.33 7.92 -7.81
N ARG A 117 9.82 6.71 -8.16
CA ARG A 117 11.26 6.47 -8.41
C ARG A 117 11.79 7.31 -9.57
N LEU A 118 11.01 7.42 -10.65
CA LEU A 118 11.36 8.26 -11.78
C LEU A 118 11.40 9.75 -11.41
N LEU A 119 10.36 10.25 -10.71
CA LEU A 119 10.25 11.67 -10.38
C LEU A 119 11.23 12.12 -9.29
N ALA A 120 11.45 11.30 -8.26
CA ALA A 120 12.28 11.65 -7.12
C ALA A 120 13.77 11.38 -7.36
N ASP A 121 14.09 10.28 -8.05
CA ASP A 121 15.46 9.76 -8.14
C ASP A 121 15.98 9.67 -9.59
N GLY A 122 15.16 9.96 -10.60
CA GLY A 122 15.54 9.79 -12.01
C GLY A 122 15.70 8.33 -12.45
N VAL A 123 15.31 7.37 -11.60
CA VAL A 123 15.52 5.93 -11.82
C VAL A 123 14.38 5.37 -12.65
N LYS A 124 14.73 4.69 -13.75
CA LYS A 124 13.80 3.92 -14.58
C LYS A 124 13.96 2.43 -14.28
N PRO A 125 12.88 1.64 -14.36
CA PRO A 125 12.99 0.20 -14.21
C PRO A 125 13.72 -0.38 -15.42
N ASN A 126 14.55 -1.38 -15.20
CA ASN A 126 15.10 -2.25 -16.22
C ASN A 126 14.10 -3.39 -16.50
N PRO A 127 13.44 -3.43 -17.67
CA PRO A 127 12.42 -4.44 -17.97
C PRO A 127 12.94 -5.88 -17.96
N GLU A 128 14.23 -6.09 -18.25
CA GLU A 128 14.86 -7.42 -18.30
C GLU A 128 15.18 -8.00 -16.91
N LYS A 129 15.12 -7.15 -15.89
CA LYS A 129 15.42 -7.50 -14.49
C LYS A 129 14.18 -7.51 -13.61
N VAL A 130 13.00 -7.51 -14.23
CA VAL A 130 11.74 -7.54 -13.49
C VAL A 130 11.41 -8.96 -13.06
N GLU A 131 11.27 -9.15 -11.77
CA GLU A 131 10.93 -10.40 -11.14
C GLU A 131 9.51 -10.36 -10.55
N ILE A 132 8.88 -11.53 -10.48
CA ILE A 132 7.63 -11.72 -9.73
C ILE A 132 7.99 -12.25 -8.35
N LEU A 133 7.79 -11.40 -7.34
CA LEU A 133 8.08 -11.71 -5.95
C LEU A 133 6.79 -11.95 -5.17
N THR A 134 6.86 -12.83 -4.17
CA THR A 134 5.73 -13.19 -3.31
C THR A 134 6.13 -13.04 -1.84
N THR A 135 5.36 -12.26 -1.08
CA THR A 135 5.50 -12.13 0.37
C THR A 135 4.23 -12.60 1.07
N ARG A 136 4.36 -13.55 2.00
CA ARG A 136 3.23 -14.12 2.77
C ARG A 136 3.21 -13.60 4.19
N TYR A 137 2.03 -13.30 4.72
CA TYR A 137 1.87 -12.90 6.12
C TYR A 137 0.47 -13.22 6.63
N LYS A 138 0.36 -13.60 7.91
CA LYS A 138 -0.93 -13.79 8.58
C LYS A 138 -1.55 -12.45 8.91
N ALA A 139 -2.83 -12.25 8.57
CA ALA A 139 -3.61 -11.06 8.93
C ALA A 139 -5.09 -11.40 9.11
N SER A 140 -5.66 -10.97 10.23
CA SER A 140 -7.06 -11.17 10.62
C SER A 140 -7.50 -12.63 10.44
N GLU A 141 -6.74 -13.54 11.06
CA GLU A 141 -6.95 -15.01 11.05
C GLU A 141 -6.88 -15.69 9.67
N GLY A 142 -6.65 -14.93 8.60
CA GLY A 142 -6.39 -15.44 7.26
C GLY A 142 -4.92 -15.28 6.89
N GLU A 143 -4.64 -15.52 5.62
CA GLU A 143 -3.31 -15.33 5.05
C GLU A 143 -3.37 -14.37 3.88
N GLU A 144 -2.45 -13.41 3.86
CA GLU A 144 -2.25 -12.48 2.77
C GLU A 144 -1.00 -12.90 2.00
N ILE A 145 -1.11 -12.81 0.68
CA ILE A 145 -0.07 -13.10 -0.29
C ILE A 145 0.05 -11.86 -1.16
N PHE A 146 1.11 -11.09 -0.93
CA PHE A 146 1.46 -9.92 -1.71
C PHE A 146 2.36 -10.35 -2.87
N ILE A 147 1.83 -10.31 -4.09
CA ILE A 147 2.54 -10.68 -5.32
C ILE A 147 2.91 -9.38 -6.03
N SER A 148 4.18 -9.18 -6.39
CA SER A 148 4.66 -7.92 -6.96
C SER A 148 5.58 -8.14 -8.15
N ALA A 149 5.43 -7.31 -9.17
CA ALA A 149 6.37 -7.18 -10.27
C ALA A 149 7.36 -6.06 -9.93
N GLU A 150 8.61 -6.41 -9.68
CA GLU A 150 9.64 -5.49 -9.19
C GLU A 150 10.95 -5.64 -9.98
N ASP A 151 11.59 -4.51 -10.31
CA ASP A 151 13.02 -4.49 -10.64
C ASP A 151 13.79 -4.46 -9.32
N THR A 152 14.39 -5.61 -8.98
CA THR A 152 15.04 -5.87 -7.70
C THR A 152 16.39 -5.16 -7.57
N GLU A 153 17.10 -4.95 -8.67
CA GLU A 153 18.39 -4.23 -8.69
C GLU A 153 18.18 -2.74 -8.36
N ASN A 154 17.15 -2.11 -8.93
CA ASN A 154 16.89 -0.69 -8.78
C ASN A 154 15.86 -0.34 -7.68
N ASP A 155 15.30 -1.35 -7.00
CA ASP A 155 14.22 -1.26 -6.01
C ASP A 155 13.02 -0.47 -6.56
N VAL A 156 12.50 -0.90 -7.72
CA VAL A 156 11.38 -0.27 -8.43
C VAL A 156 10.20 -1.23 -8.52
N LEU A 157 9.07 -0.82 -7.94
CA LEU A 157 7.79 -1.54 -8.00
C LEU A 157 6.97 -1.09 -9.21
N ILE A 158 6.67 -2.02 -10.12
CA ILE A 158 5.91 -1.77 -11.35
C ILE A 158 4.41 -2.03 -11.14
N GLY A 159 4.09 -3.08 -10.39
CA GLY A 159 2.72 -3.44 -10.07
C GLY A 159 2.66 -4.51 -9.00
N TYR A 160 1.49 -4.68 -8.40
CA TYR A 160 1.27 -5.69 -7.37
C TYR A 160 -0.18 -6.18 -7.37
N LEU A 161 -0.37 -7.33 -6.73
CA LEU A 161 -1.65 -7.97 -6.46
C LEU A 161 -1.69 -8.41 -5.00
N ARG A 162 -2.82 -8.19 -4.34
CA ARG A 162 -3.11 -8.67 -2.98
C ARG A 162 -4.06 -9.85 -3.06
N LEU A 163 -3.55 -11.04 -2.83
CA LEU A 163 -4.33 -12.27 -2.77
C LEU A 163 -4.55 -12.66 -1.31
N ARG A 164 -5.78 -12.95 -0.92
CA ARG A 164 -6.15 -13.39 0.42
C ARG A 164 -6.68 -14.80 0.39
N ILE A 165 -6.19 -15.62 1.32
CA ILE A 165 -6.85 -16.85 1.76
C ILE A 165 -7.71 -16.48 2.98
N PRO A 166 -9.04 -16.46 2.83
CA PRO A 166 -9.93 -16.05 3.91
C PRO A 166 -9.92 -17.08 5.05
N SER A 167 -10.23 -16.62 6.26
CA SER A 167 -10.49 -17.51 7.40
C SER A 167 -11.87 -18.14 7.29
N GLU A 168 -12.12 -19.18 8.08
CA GLU A 168 -13.42 -19.86 8.18
C GLU A 168 -14.54 -18.94 8.66
N LYS A 169 -14.20 -17.79 9.27
CA LYS A 169 -15.16 -16.77 9.71
C LYS A 169 -15.70 -15.88 8.60
N ALA A 170 -15.27 -16.07 7.34
CA ALA A 170 -15.82 -15.31 6.21
C ALA A 170 -17.34 -15.55 6.11
N HIS A 171 -18.12 -14.47 6.01
CA HIS A 171 -19.59 -14.54 6.13
C HIS A 171 -20.32 -14.50 4.79
N ARG A 172 -19.66 -14.03 3.71
CA ARG A 172 -20.30 -13.86 2.40
C ARG A 172 -20.62 -15.22 1.77
N PRO A 173 -21.85 -15.44 1.26
CA PRO A 173 -22.23 -16.71 0.64
C PRO A 173 -21.29 -17.15 -0.48
N GLU A 174 -20.80 -16.20 -1.30
CA GLU A 174 -19.92 -16.47 -2.45
C GLU A 174 -18.54 -17.01 -2.02
N ILE A 175 -18.14 -16.73 -0.78
CA ILE A 175 -16.89 -17.18 -0.14
C ILE A 175 -17.12 -18.45 0.71
N ARG A 176 -18.26 -18.56 1.39
CA ARG A 176 -18.58 -19.72 2.26
C ARG A 176 -18.97 -20.98 1.49
N ALA A 177 -19.53 -20.83 0.30
CA ALA A 177 -20.05 -21.96 -0.47
C ALA A 177 -18.96 -22.98 -0.84
N GLU A 178 -17.71 -22.54 -0.96
CA GLU A 178 -16.57 -23.40 -1.30
C GLU A 178 -15.25 -22.70 -0.98
N SER A 179 -14.18 -23.48 -0.81
CA SER A 179 -12.83 -22.93 -0.61
C SER A 179 -12.38 -22.11 -1.82
N CYS A 180 -12.06 -20.85 -1.59
CA CYS A 180 -11.63 -19.91 -2.62
C CYS A 180 -10.57 -18.93 -2.10
N SER A 181 -9.81 -18.35 -3.03
CA SER A 181 -8.96 -17.19 -2.75
C SER A 181 -9.63 -15.90 -3.23
N ILE A 182 -9.17 -14.76 -2.71
CA ILE A 182 -9.76 -13.45 -3.00
C ILE A 182 -8.66 -12.47 -3.42
N ILE A 183 -8.69 -12.03 -4.67
CA ILE A 183 -7.92 -10.88 -5.14
C ILE A 183 -8.60 -9.62 -4.61
N ARG A 184 -7.98 -8.99 -3.61
CA ARG A 184 -8.46 -7.76 -2.96
C ARG A 184 -8.12 -6.52 -3.76
N GLU A 185 -6.95 -6.54 -4.41
CA GLU A 185 -6.43 -5.42 -5.18
C GLU A 185 -5.51 -5.95 -6.27
N LEU A 186 -5.64 -5.42 -7.49
CA LEU A 186 -4.64 -5.51 -8.55
C LEU A 186 -4.32 -4.08 -8.97
N HIS A 187 -3.06 -3.71 -8.90
CA HIS A 187 -2.61 -2.37 -9.26
C HIS A 187 -1.35 -2.44 -10.11
N VAL A 188 -1.41 -1.89 -11.33
CA VAL A 188 -0.25 -1.73 -12.21
C VAL A 188 -0.04 -0.25 -12.40
N TYR A 189 1.15 0.25 -12.05
CA TYR A 189 1.46 1.65 -12.24
C TYR A 189 1.67 1.92 -13.73
N GLY A 190 0.85 2.81 -14.29
CA GLY A 190 1.05 3.32 -15.63
C GLY A 190 2.30 4.21 -15.70
N PRO A 191 2.85 4.45 -16.91
CA PRO A 191 3.93 5.40 -17.07
C PRO A 191 3.45 6.78 -16.59
N VAL A 192 4.28 7.44 -15.78
CA VAL A 192 4.11 8.86 -15.49
C VAL A 192 4.41 9.61 -16.77
N VAL A 193 3.37 10.05 -17.47
CA VAL A 193 3.51 10.96 -18.59
C VAL A 193 3.52 12.39 -18.03
N PRO A 194 4.60 13.16 -18.22
CA PRO A 194 4.58 14.58 -17.96
C PRO A 194 3.42 15.23 -18.74
N VAL A 195 2.74 16.19 -18.12
CA VAL A 195 1.65 16.94 -18.76
C VAL A 195 2.13 17.46 -20.12
N GLY A 196 1.45 17.05 -21.20
CA GLY A 196 1.73 17.50 -22.57
C GLY A 196 2.57 16.58 -23.46
N LYS A 197 3.06 15.41 -23.01
CA LYS A 197 3.78 14.45 -23.88
C LYS A 197 3.11 13.07 -23.89
N ARG A 198 2.82 12.52 -25.07
CA ARG A 198 2.47 11.09 -25.26
C ARG A 198 3.72 10.33 -25.69
N LEU A 199 4.13 9.31 -24.93
CA LEU A 199 5.23 8.41 -25.33
C LEU A 199 4.67 7.09 -25.86
N ALA A 200 5.01 6.75 -27.10
CA ALA A 200 4.67 5.47 -27.73
C ALA A 200 5.23 4.24 -26.97
N LYS A 201 6.34 4.41 -26.22
CA LYS A 201 6.95 3.36 -25.36
C LYS A 201 6.15 3.03 -24.09
N ALA A 202 5.12 3.81 -23.74
CA ALA A 202 4.17 3.48 -22.66
C ALA A 202 3.46 2.13 -22.86
N TRP A 203 3.43 1.65 -24.11
CA TRP A 203 2.73 0.44 -24.53
C TRP A 203 3.43 -0.86 -24.15
N GLN A 204 4.70 -0.80 -23.72
CA GLN A 204 5.49 -1.99 -23.34
C GLN A 204 5.07 -2.59 -21.99
N HIS A 205 4.32 -1.84 -21.15
CA HIS A 205 3.82 -2.29 -19.83
C HIS A 205 2.52 -3.11 -19.86
N LYS A 206 2.03 -3.50 -21.05
CA LYS A 206 0.70 -4.11 -21.22
C LYS A 206 0.53 -5.55 -20.69
N GLY A 207 1.56 -6.14 -20.07
CA GLY A 207 1.52 -7.55 -19.60
C GLY A 207 1.44 -7.77 -18.09
N TYR A 208 1.94 -6.86 -17.25
CA TYR A 208 2.13 -7.16 -15.82
C TYR A 208 0.83 -7.46 -15.08
N GLY A 209 -0.28 -6.83 -15.46
CA GLY A 209 -1.59 -7.14 -14.87
C GLY A 209 -2.03 -8.57 -15.16
N ALA A 210 -1.75 -9.08 -16.35
CA ALA A 210 -2.03 -10.47 -16.72
C ALA A 210 -1.07 -11.45 -16.03
N ILE A 211 0.21 -11.11 -15.94
CA ILE A 211 1.24 -11.93 -15.26
C ILE A 211 0.89 -12.08 -13.77
N LEU A 212 0.56 -10.98 -13.09
CA LEU A 212 0.17 -11.01 -11.68
C LEU A 212 -1.12 -11.81 -11.45
N LEU A 213 -2.10 -11.70 -12.36
CA LEU A 213 -3.32 -12.53 -12.30
C LEU A 213 -3.01 -14.01 -12.49
N ALA A 214 -2.19 -14.36 -13.48
CA ALA A 214 -1.79 -15.73 -13.73
C ALA A 214 -1.05 -16.33 -12.52
N GLU A 215 -0.18 -15.56 -11.88
CA GLU A 215 0.50 -16.00 -10.66
C GLU A 215 -0.47 -16.18 -9.49
N ALA A 216 -1.46 -15.31 -9.33
CA ALA A 216 -2.50 -15.48 -8.32
C ALA A 216 -3.35 -16.74 -8.55
N GLU A 217 -3.71 -17.03 -9.81
CA GLU A 217 -4.41 -18.25 -10.21
C GLU A 217 -3.54 -19.49 -9.96
N ARG A 218 -2.24 -19.43 -10.30
CA ARG A 218 -1.26 -20.49 -10.03
C ARG A 218 -1.15 -20.78 -8.53
N VAL A 219 -0.91 -19.76 -7.70
CA VAL A 219 -0.82 -19.88 -6.24
C VAL A 219 -2.10 -20.50 -5.68
N THR A 220 -3.27 -20.01 -6.10
CA THR A 220 -4.57 -20.51 -5.65
C THR A 220 -4.75 -22.00 -5.93
N ARG A 221 -4.40 -22.45 -7.14
CA ARG A 221 -4.57 -23.85 -7.55
C ARG A 221 -3.47 -24.76 -7.01
N GLN A 222 -2.21 -24.41 -7.22
CA GLN A 222 -1.08 -25.30 -6.97
C GLN A 222 -0.68 -25.37 -5.50
N GLU A 223 -0.83 -24.27 -4.75
CA GLU A 223 -0.36 -24.21 -3.36
C GLU A 223 -1.49 -24.42 -2.36
N TYR A 224 -2.72 -24.01 -2.70
CA TYR A 224 -3.88 -24.18 -1.82
C TYR A 224 -4.90 -25.22 -2.31
N GLY A 225 -4.78 -25.71 -3.56
CA GLY A 225 -5.72 -26.68 -4.11
C GLY A 225 -7.12 -26.12 -4.37
N PHE A 226 -7.29 -24.79 -4.34
CA PHE A 226 -8.59 -24.16 -4.51
C PHE A 226 -8.96 -24.06 -5.98
N LYS A 227 -10.24 -24.32 -6.29
CA LYS A 227 -10.78 -24.33 -7.66
C LYS A 227 -11.52 -23.05 -8.03
N LYS A 228 -11.55 -22.08 -7.12
CA LYS A 228 -12.25 -20.80 -7.29
C LYS A 228 -11.39 -19.64 -6.81
N ILE A 229 -11.36 -18.60 -7.61
CA ILE A 229 -10.75 -17.32 -7.27
C ILE A 229 -11.79 -16.21 -7.47
N LEU A 230 -11.89 -15.33 -6.47
CA LEU A 230 -12.76 -14.16 -6.46
C LEU A 230 -11.94 -12.89 -6.64
N VAL A 231 -12.55 -11.85 -7.20
CA VAL A 231 -11.94 -10.53 -7.36
C VAL A 231 -12.89 -9.46 -6.85
N ILE A 232 -12.37 -8.61 -5.96
CA ILE A 232 -13.02 -7.34 -5.61
C ILE A 232 -12.73 -6.36 -6.75
N SER A 233 -13.75 -6.07 -7.55
CA SER A 233 -13.63 -5.20 -8.73
C SER A 233 -14.69 -4.10 -8.70
N ALA A 234 -14.24 -2.86 -8.90
CA ALA A 234 -15.13 -1.74 -9.16
C ALA A 234 -15.89 -1.93 -10.48
N LEU A 235 -17.08 -1.34 -10.61
CA LEU A 235 -17.93 -1.50 -11.80
C LEU A 235 -17.18 -1.21 -13.11
N GLY A 236 -16.36 -0.15 -13.13
CA GLY A 236 -15.56 0.24 -14.29
C GLY A 236 -14.42 -0.71 -14.66
N THR A 237 -14.02 -1.62 -13.76
CA THR A 237 -12.92 -2.58 -14.01
C THR A 237 -13.40 -4.00 -14.28
N LYS A 238 -14.69 -4.31 -14.11
CA LYS A 238 -15.22 -5.68 -14.35
C LYS A 238 -14.97 -6.18 -15.77
N GLN A 239 -15.04 -5.30 -16.78
CA GLN A 239 -14.75 -5.64 -18.18
C GLN A 239 -13.29 -6.05 -18.42
N TYR A 240 -12.35 -5.58 -17.60
CA TYR A 240 -10.96 -6.03 -17.67
C TYR A 240 -10.88 -7.52 -17.28
N TYR A 241 -11.48 -7.92 -16.16
CA TYR A 241 -11.44 -9.31 -15.69
C TYR A 241 -12.20 -10.28 -16.61
N LYS A 242 -13.28 -9.82 -17.27
CA LYS A 242 -13.98 -10.64 -18.27
C LYS A 242 -13.07 -11.14 -19.39
N LYS A 243 -12.07 -10.35 -19.80
CA LYS A 243 -11.09 -10.74 -20.82
C LYS A 243 -10.20 -11.92 -20.39
N PHE A 244 -10.11 -12.18 -19.08
CA PHE A 244 -9.35 -13.28 -18.49
C PHE A 244 -10.24 -14.46 -18.07
N GLY A 245 -11.49 -14.49 -18.54
CA GLY A 245 -12.45 -15.57 -18.25
C GLY A 245 -13.20 -15.44 -16.94
N TYR A 246 -13.11 -14.29 -16.26
CA TYR A 246 -13.91 -14.06 -15.05
C TYR A 246 -15.35 -13.68 -15.41
N THR A 247 -16.31 -14.16 -14.62
CA THR A 247 -17.74 -13.84 -14.76
C THR A 247 -18.28 -13.21 -13.48
N TYR A 248 -19.53 -12.73 -13.52
CA TYR A 248 -20.17 -12.15 -12.34
C TYR A 248 -20.47 -13.21 -11.29
N ASP A 249 -20.19 -12.90 -10.03
CA ASP A 249 -20.51 -13.73 -8.87
C ASP A 249 -20.89 -12.83 -7.69
N GLY A 250 -22.18 -12.50 -7.60
CA GLY A 250 -22.70 -11.48 -6.69
C GLY A 250 -21.98 -10.14 -6.88
N PRO A 251 -21.39 -9.54 -5.83
CA PRO A 251 -20.65 -8.29 -5.96
C PRO A 251 -19.27 -8.48 -6.62
N TYR A 252 -18.75 -9.72 -6.66
CA TYR A 252 -17.42 -10.06 -7.15
C TYR A 252 -17.38 -10.34 -8.65
N MET A 253 -16.16 -10.51 -9.17
CA MET A 253 -15.91 -11.29 -10.37
C MET A 253 -15.27 -12.62 -9.94
N SER A 254 -15.67 -13.75 -10.51
CA SER A 254 -15.11 -15.06 -10.17
C SER A 254 -14.62 -15.83 -11.39
N LYS A 255 -13.68 -16.74 -11.17
CA LYS A 255 -13.22 -17.70 -12.18
C LYS A 255 -13.06 -19.07 -11.53
N ARG A 256 -13.51 -20.10 -12.24
CA ARG A 256 -13.21 -21.50 -11.93
C ARG A 256 -11.86 -21.85 -12.51
N LEU A 257 -11.00 -22.46 -11.71
CA LEU A 257 -9.67 -22.90 -12.12
C LEU A 257 -9.77 -24.38 -12.49
N GLU A 258 -9.50 -24.70 -13.75
CA GLU A 258 -9.40 -26.08 -14.21
C GLU A 258 -8.20 -26.77 -13.54
N ILE A 259 -8.32 -28.08 -13.31
CA ILE A 259 -7.29 -28.89 -12.64
C ILE A 259 -6.18 -29.20 -13.62
#